data_AF-A0A6P0TVJ5-F1
#
_entry.id   AF-A0A6P0TVJ5-F1
#
_cell.length_a   1.000
_cell.length_b   1.000
_cell.length_c   1.000
_cell.angle_alpha   90.00
_cell.angle_beta   90.00
_cell.angle_gamma   90.00
#
_symmetry.space_group_name_H-M   'P 1'
#
loop_
_entity.id
_entity.type
_entity.pdbx_description
1 polymer ?
#
loop_
_entity_poly.entity_id
_entity_poly.type
_entity_poly.pdbx_seq_one_letter_code
_entity_poly.pdbx_strand_id
1 'polypeptide(L)'
;MAKSHGSLRGIEAKIEYHPVFEELGALYESWKRSAVNWMQTEKLSDSVVEKRLMKQFNIQWAWADSIATEARTCLNQLKTAKANNITKLELQIQAKTTAAKKLITTLEKTLKLATKKGFPHIQARNKFFHQLLGLKSKIQKIQGLKRKLKKLNSTERLHICFGSRKLFNAQHKKRRKRI
;
A
#
# COMPACT_ATOMS: atom_id res chain seq x y z
N MET A 1 43.44 36.43 -8.96
CA MET A 1 42.50 35.57 -9.75
C MET A 1 42.88 34.12 -9.51
N ALA A 2 42.00 33.36 -8.86
CA ALA A 2 42.29 32.02 -8.36
C ALA A 2 42.31 31.00 -9.51
N LYS A 3 43.41 30.24 -9.59
CA LYS A 3 43.59 29.09 -10.49
C LYS A 3 42.58 28.01 -10.11
N SER A 4 41.88 27.43 -11.09
CA SER A 4 40.98 26.30 -10.88
C SER A 4 41.75 25.12 -10.29
N HIS A 5 41.38 24.71 -9.08
CA HIS A 5 41.80 23.44 -8.52
C HIS A 5 41.26 22.32 -9.41
N GLY A 6 42.15 21.60 -10.09
CA GLY A 6 41.80 20.36 -10.77
C GLY A 6 41.18 19.41 -9.73
N SER A 7 39.93 19.02 -9.94
CA SER A 7 39.31 17.98 -9.14
C SER A 7 40.14 16.71 -9.32
N LEU A 8 40.70 16.17 -8.23
CA LEU A 8 41.23 14.81 -8.20
C LEU A 8 40.07 13.87 -8.55
N ARG A 9 39.86 13.60 -9.85
CA ARG A 9 39.01 12.48 -10.28
C ARG A 9 39.78 11.25 -9.83
N GLY A 10 39.21 10.50 -8.89
CA GLY A 10 39.77 9.23 -8.47
C GLY A 10 40.01 8.33 -9.69
N ILE A 11 40.84 7.31 -9.53
CA ILE A 11 41.04 6.30 -10.58
C ILE A 11 39.69 5.60 -10.78
N GLU A 12 38.99 5.98 -11.86
CA GLU A 12 37.69 5.40 -12.21
C GLU A 12 37.92 4.10 -12.99
N ALA A 13 37.66 2.96 -12.34
CA ALA A 13 37.53 1.69 -13.04
C ALA A 13 36.13 1.60 -13.64
N LYS A 14 36.02 1.61 -14.98
CA LYS A 14 34.78 1.22 -15.65
C LYS A 14 34.65 -0.29 -15.58
N ILE A 15 33.74 -0.78 -14.75
CA ILE A 15 33.33 -2.18 -14.74
C ILE A 15 32.35 -2.36 -15.89
N GLU A 16 32.72 -3.13 -16.91
CA GLU A 16 31.81 -3.49 -17.99
C GLU A 16 30.65 -4.34 -17.46
N TYR A 17 29.46 -4.13 -18.03
CA TYR A 17 28.28 -4.87 -17.64
C TYR A 17 28.42 -6.36 -17.98
N HIS A 18 28.34 -7.22 -16.97
CA HIS A 18 28.38 -8.67 -17.14
C HIS A 18 27.03 -9.30 -16.78
N PRO A 19 26.47 -10.23 -17.59
CA PRO A 19 25.16 -10.86 -17.35
C PRO A 19 25.02 -11.54 -15.98
N VAL A 20 26.13 -11.97 -15.39
CA VAL A 20 26.20 -12.53 -14.02
C VAL A 20 25.59 -11.59 -12.97
N PHE A 21 25.66 -10.26 -13.16
CA PHE A 21 25.04 -9.31 -12.23
C PHE A 21 23.51 -9.36 -12.27
N GLU A 22 22.91 -9.71 -13.41
CA GLU A 22 21.47 -9.89 -13.56
C GLU A 22 20.98 -11.14 -12.81
N GLU A 23 21.72 -12.25 -12.95
CA GLU A 23 21.44 -13.50 -12.24
C GLU A 23 21.62 -13.35 -10.73
N LEU A 24 22.71 -12.70 -10.29
CA LEU A 24 22.95 -12.37 -8.89
C LEU A 24 21.84 -11.45 -8.34
N GLY A 25 21.40 -10.45 -9.10
CA GLY A 25 20.29 -9.58 -8.73
C GLY A 25 18.98 -10.36 -8.55
N ALA A 26 18.69 -11.32 -9.43
CA ALA A 26 17.51 -12.16 -9.32
C ALA A 26 17.55 -13.07 -8.07
N LEU A 27 18.71 -13.65 -7.77
CA LEU A 27 18.93 -14.46 -6.57
C LEU A 27 18.80 -13.61 -5.31
N TYR A 28 19.45 -12.44 -5.27
CA TYR A 28 19.39 -11.49 -4.17
C TYR A 28 17.94 -11.11 -3.82
N GLU A 29 17.16 -10.74 -4.83
CA GLU A 29 15.74 -10.40 -4.67
C GLU A 29 14.90 -11.58 -4.19
N SER A 30 15.23 -12.80 -4.61
CA SER A 30 14.59 -14.03 -4.14
C SER A 30 14.90 -14.31 -2.66
N TRP A 31 16.15 -14.15 -2.24
CA TRP A 31 16.59 -14.35 -0.86
C TRP A 31 15.98 -13.30 0.06
N LYS A 32 15.98 -12.02 -0.34
CA LYS A 32 15.33 -10.95 0.39
C LYS A 32 13.83 -11.20 0.57
N ARG A 33 13.12 -11.69 -0.47
CA ARG A 33 11.70 -12.10 -0.33
C ARG A 33 11.50 -13.19 0.72
N SER A 34 12.36 -14.20 0.72
CA SER A 34 12.31 -15.29 1.70
C SER A 34 12.55 -14.75 3.11
N ALA A 35 13.57 -13.92 3.29
CA ALA A 35 13.88 -13.26 4.56
C ALA A 35 12.69 -12.44 5.10
N VAL A 36 12.09 -11.55 4.30
CA VAL A 36 10.95 -10.76 4.78
C VAL A 36 9.75 -11.66 5.10
N ASN A 37 9.50 -12.71 4.30
CA ASN A 37 8.43 -13.64 4.59
C ASN A 37 8.63 -14.35 5.94
N TRP A 38 9.83 -14.87 6.22
CA TRP A 38 10.13 -15.50 7.50
C TRP A 38 9.96 -14.52 8.68
N MET A 39 10.43 -13.28 8.53
CA MET A 39 10.22 -12.25 9.55
C MET A 39 8.73 -11.93 9.77
N GLN A 40 7.90 -12.01 8.74
CA GLN A 40 6.46 -11.76 8.85
C GLN A 40 5.69 -12.94 9.45
N THR A 41 5.90 -14.15 8.94
CA THR A 41 5.07 -15.31 9.29
C THR A 41 5.57 -16.03 10.54
N GLU A 42 6.89 -16.13 10.70
CA GLU A 42 7.53 -16.85 11.80
C GLU A 42 8.07 -15.91 12.88
N LYS A 43 7.97 -14.57 12.67
CA LYS A 43 8.41 -13.54 13.62
C LYS A 43 9.90 -13.66 13.99
N LEU A 44 10.73 -14.11 13.06
CA LEU A 44 12.16 -14.31 13.30
C LEU A 44 12.91 -12.97 13.46
N SER A 45 13.96 -13.01 14.30
CA SER A 45 14.95 -11.94 14.43
C SER A 45 15.91 -11.93 13.22
N ASP A 46 16.65 -10.83 13.07
CA ASP A 46 17.60 -10.67 11.96
C ASP A 46 18.71 -11.72 12.02
N SER A 47 19.24 -11.98 13.22
CA SER A 47 20.25 -13.00 13.48
C SER A 47 19.81 -14.43 13.13
N VAL A 48 18.53 -14.77 13.35
CA VAL A 48 18.01 -16.09 12.99
C VAL A 48 17.80 -16.19 11.48
N VAL A 49 17.35 -15.11 10.85
CA VAL A 49 17.19 -15.04 9.39
C VAL A 49 18.53 -15.14 8.69
N GLU A 50 19.55 -14.41 9.16
CA GLU A 50 20.93 -14.47 8.66
C GLU A 50 21.44 -15.92 8.66
N LYS A 51 21.43 -16.59 9.81
CA LYS A 51 21.85 -17.99 9.93
C LYS A 51 21.08 -18.93 9.01
N ARG A 52 19.77 -18.67 8.84
CA ARG A 52 18.94 -19.46 7.92
C ARG A 52 19.31 -19.21 6.47
N LEU A 53 19.59 -17.97 6.07
CA LEU A 53 20.07 -17.63 4.73
C LEU A 53 21.39 -18.33 4.42
N MET A 54 22.35 -18.26 5.34
CA MET A 54 23.65 -18.95 5.21
C MET A 54 23.45 -20.44 4.98
N LYS A 55 22.64 -21.10 5.83
CA LYS A 55 22.40 -22.55 5.73
C LYS A 55 21.62 -22.94 4.47
N GLN A 56 20.59 -22.18 4.11
CA GLN A 56 19.67 -22.56 3.03
C GLN A 56 20.20 -22.25 1.65
N PHE A 57 20.94 -21.15 1.49
CA PHE A 57 21.42 -20.69 0.20
C PHE A 57 22.94 -20.79 0.05
N ASN A 58 23.64 -21.31 1.06
CA ASN A 58 25.09 -21.46 1.09
C ASN A 58 25.82 -20.14 0.77
N ILE A 59 25.37 -19.05 1.38
CA ILE A 59 25.97 -17.72 1.19
C ILE A 59 26.84 -17.33 2.39
N GLN A 60 27.86 -16.53 2.11
CA GLN A 60 28.76 -15.98 3.13
C GLN A 60 28.01 -15.09 4.11
N TRP A 61 28.52 -15.03 5.35
CA TRP A 61 27.92 -14.27 6.45
C TRP A 61 27.61 -12.81 6.06
N ALA A 62 28.56 -12.08 5.46
CA ALA A 62 28.38 -10.68 5.10
C ALA A 62 27.20 -10.44 4.13
N TRP A 63 26.97 -11.37 3.19
CA TRP A 63 25.83 -11.30 2.29
C TRP A 63 24.52 -11.60 3.00
N ALA A 64 24.51 -12.62 3.87
CA ALA A 64 23.34 -12.98 4.67
C ALA A 64 22.91 -11.85 5.61
N ASP A 65 23.87 -11.19 6.27
CA ASP A 65 23.62 -10.07 7.18
C ASP A 65 23.06 -8.86 6.43
N SER A 66 23.67 -8.50 5.29
CA SER A 66 23.16 -7.43 4.41
C SER A 66 21.71 -7.69 3.98
N ILE A 67 21.39 -8.90 3.52
CA ILE A 67 20.04 -9.27 3.08
C ILE A 67 19.05 -9.24 4.25
N ALA A 68 19.44 -9.72 5.44
CA ALA A 68 18.59 -9.71 6.62
C ALA A 68 18.27 -8.26 7.06
N THR A 69 19.28 -7.38 7.06
CA THR A 69 19.13 -5.97 7.40
C THR A 69 18.23 -5.22 6.41
N GLU A 70 18.41 -5.46 5.10
CA GLU A 70 17.52 -4.90 4.08
C GLU A 70 16.08 -5.44 4.20
N ALA A 71 15.93 -6.73 4.50
CA ALA A 71 14.62 -7.34 4.71
C ALA A 71 13.90 -6.72 5.91
N ARG A 72 14.61 -6.47 7.02
CA ARG A 72 14.08 -5.77 8.19
C ARG A 72 13.63 -4.35 7.82
N THR A 73 14.46 -3.63 7.08
CA THR A 73 14.16 -2.26 6.62
C THR A 73 12.90 -2.25 5.74
N CYS A 74 12.81 -3.16 4.77
CA CYS A 74 11.63 -3.34 3.93
C CYS A 74 10.38 -3.65 4.76
N LEU A 75 10.49 -4.55 5.75
CA LEU A 75 9.39 -4.88 6.64
C LEU A 75 8.91 -3.67 7.44
N ASN A 76 9.82 -2.86 7.96
CA ASN A 76 9.49 -1.65 8.71
C ASN A 76 8.78 -0.63 7.81
N GLN A 77 9.27 -0.41 6.58
CA GLN A 77 8.60 0.44 5.59
C GLN A 77 7.18 -0.04 5.27
N LEU A 78 6.99 -1.36 5.12
CA LEU A 78 5.66 -1.93 4.88
C LEU A 78 4.71 -1.70 6.07
N LYS A 79 5.19 -1.85 7.31
CA LYS A 79 4.42 -1.55 8.52
C LYS A 79 4.02 -0.08 8.58
N THR A 80 4.95 0.83 8.31
CA THR A 80 4.68 2.28 8.24
C THR A 80 3.68 2.61 7.14
N ALA A 81 3.83 2.03 5.95
CA ALA A 81 2.90 2.21 4.84
C ALA A 81 1.49 1.70 5.18
N LYS A 82 1.37 0.57 5.90
CA LYS A 82 0.09 0.09 6.42
C LYS A 82 -0.55 1.11 7.37
N ALA A 83 0.21 1.60 8.35
CA ALA A 83 -0.26 2.61 9.31
C ALA A 83 -0.75 3.89 8.60
N ASN A 84 0.03 4.40 7.64
CA ASN A 84 -0.35 5.58 6.85
C ASN A 84 -1.62 5.36 6.01
N ASN A 85 -1.81 4.15 5.49
CA ASN A 85 -3.04 3.83 4.75
C ASN A 85 -4.26 3.71 5.67
N ILE A 86 -4.08 3.20 6.89
CA ILE A 86 -5.13 3.16 7.93
C ILE A 86 -5.59 4.58 8.25
N THR A 87 -4.66 5.47 8.62
CA THR A 87 -4.97 6.86 8.97
C THR A 87 -5.63 7.61 7.81
N LYS A 88 -5.15 7.41 6.58
CA LYS A 88 -5.78 7.96 5.37
C LYS A 88 -7.23 7.49 5.20
N LEU A 89 -7.51 6.21 5.42
CA LEU A 89 -8.88 5.67 5.32
C LEU A 89 -9.78 6.24 6.42
N GLU A 90 -9.29 6.37 7.64
CA GLU A 90 -10.03 6.94 8.77
C GLU A 90 -10.42 8.41 8.50
N LEU A 91 -9.46 9.23 8.07
CA LEU A 91 -9.72 10.62 7.69
C LEU A 91 -10.74 10.72 6.53
N GLN A 92 -10.64 9.84 5.53
CA GLN A 92 -11.61 9.80 4.44
C GLN A 92 -13.01 9.41 4.92
N ILE A 93 -13.12 8.45 5.84
CA ILE A 93 -14.40 8.05 6.44
C ILE A 93 -14.98 9.21 7.24
N GLN A 94 -14.19 9.89 8.06
CA GLN A 94 -14.62 11.03 8.85
C GLN A 94 -15.13 12.17 7.96
N ALA A 95 -14.33 12.58 6.97
CA ALA A 95 -14.71 13.64 6.03
C ALA A 95 -16.02 13.32 5.28
N LYS A 96 -16.17 12.09 4.77
CA LYS A 96 -17.39 11.66 4.07
C LYS A 96 -18.59 11.56 5.02
N THR A 97 -18.38 11.15 6.26
CA THR A 97 -19.45 11.09 7.27
C THR A 97 -19.95 12.49 7.61
N THR A 98 -19.04 13.46 7.80
CA THR A 98 -19.40 14.87 8.00
C THR A 98 -20.17 15.43 6.81
N ALA A 99 -19.74 15.13 5.58
CA ALA A 99 -20.45 15.54 4.37
C ALA A 99 -21.84 14.88 4.23
N ALA A 100 -22.01 13.65 4.72
CA ALA A 100 -23.30 12.99 4.76
C ALA A 100 -24.23 13.64 5.80
N LYS A 101 -23.73 13.97 7.00
CA LYS A 101 -24.48 14.70 8.03
C LYS A 101 -24.99 16.06 7.52
N LYS A 102 -24.13 16.84 6.84
CA LYS A 102 -24.54 18.12 6.20
C LYS A 102 -25.62 17.93 5.13
N LEU A 103 -25.60 16.81 4.42
CA LEU A 103 -26.64 16.52 3.42
C LEU A 103 -27.96 16.13 4.09
N ILE A 104 -27.92 15.38 5.20
CA ILE A 104 -29.12 15.03 5.99
C ILE A 104 -29.82 16.30 6.48
N THR A 105 -29.08 17.26 7.04
CA THR A 105 -29.69 18.53 7.49
C THR A 105 -30.28 19.34 6.32
N THR A 106 -29.70 19.24 5.12
CA THR A 106 -30.26 19.84 3.90
C THR A 106 -31.54 19.13 3.44
N LEU A 107 -31.57 17.80 3.54
CA LEU A 107 -32.74 16.97 3.25
C LEU A 107 -33.90 17.28 4.20
N GLU A 108 -33.64 17.47 5.49
CA GLU A 108 -34.66 17.86 6.47
C GLU A 108 -35.29 19.22 6.13
N LYS A 109 -34.47 20.20 5.72
CA LYS A 109 -34.96 21.52 5.28
C LYS A 109 -35.81 21.41 4.01
N THR A 110 -35.37 20.62 3.03
CA THR A 110 -36.13 20.43 1.78
C THR A 110 -37.41 19.64 1.99
N LEU A 111 -37.44 18.67 2.92
CA LEU A 111 -38.64 17.95 3.31
C LEU A 111 -39.69 18.90 3.91
N LYS A 112 -39.29 19.76 4.85
CA LYS A 112 -40.19 20.77 5.46
C LYS A 112 -40.78 21.74 4.43
N LEU A 113 -40.03 22.07 3.38
CA LEU A 113 -40.52 22.94 2.30
C LEU A 113 -41.46 22.17 1.35
N ALA A 114 -41.16 20.91 1.06
CA ALA A 114 -41.99 20.07 0.21
C ALA A 114 -43.36 19.77 0.82
N THR A 115 -43.51 19.77 2.15
CA THR A 115 -44.78 19.51 2.84
C THR A 115 -45.66 20.74 3.08
N LYS A 116 -45.20 21.97 2.75
CA LYS A 116 -46.01 23.19 2.90
C LYS A 116 -47.03 23.32 1.75
N LYS A 117 -48.30 23.58 2.09
CA LYS A 117 -49.35 23.94 1.12
C LYS A 117 -49.00 25.28 0.44
N GLY A 118 -49.11 25.36 -0.89
CA GLY A 118 -48.97 26.59 -1.68
C GLY A 118 -47.64 26.85 -2.41
N PHE A 119 -46.64 25.97 -2.31
CA PHE A 119 -45.34 26.07 -3.03
C PHE A 119 -45.25 25.05 -4.20
N PRO A 120 -44.24 25.14 -5.13
CA PRO A 120 -44.09 24.18 -6.23
C PRO A 120 -43.66 22.79 -5.70
N HIS A 121 -44.65 22.06 -5.19
CA HIS A 121 -44.54 20.80 -4.47
C HIS A 121 -43.80 19.72 -5.27
N ILE A 122 -43.98 19.71 -6.60
CA ILE A 122 -43.38 18.72 -7.50
C ILE A 122 -41.86 18.92 -7.62
N GLN A 123 -41.40 20.16 -7.81
CA GLN A 123 -39.97 20.45 -7.94
C GLN A 123 -39.20 20.21 -6.64
N ALA A 124 -39.77 20.63 -5.50
CA ALA A 124 -39.19 20.40 -4.18
C ALA A 124 -39.11 18.89 -3.86
N ARG A 125 -40.15 18.12 -4.21
CA ARG A 125 -40.19 16.66 -4.05
C ARG A 125 -39.16 15.95 -4.92
N ASN A 126 -39.01 16.32 -6.19
CA ASN A 126 -37.99 15.75 -7.07
C ASN A 126 -36.56 16.06 -6.57
N LYS A 127 -36.32 17.30 -6.12
CA LYS A 127 -35.05 17.71 -5.51
C LYS A 127 -34.73 16.89 -4.26
N PHE A 128 -35.71 16.66 -3.39
CA PHE A 128 -35.57 15.80 -2.22
C PHE A 128 -35.18 14.36 -2.61
N PHE A 129 -35.87 13.75 -3.58
CA PHE A 129 -35.55 12.40 -4.04
C PHE A 129 -34.14 12.30 -4.64
N HIS A 130 -33.73 13.27 -5.46
CA HIS A 130 -32.36 13.29 -5.99
C HIS A 130 -31.31 13.40 -4.87
N GLN A 131 -31.56 14.24 -3.86
CA GLN A 131 -30.68 14.37 -2.71
C GLN A 131 -30.64 13.06 -1.88
N LEU A 132 -31.77 12.37 -1.73
CA LEU A 132 -31.87 11.09 -1.04
C LEU A 132 -31.07 9.98 -1.74
N LEU A 133 -31.15 9.91 -3.07
CA LEU A 133 -30.32 9.01 -3.88
C LEU A 133 -28.84 9.33 -3.71
N GLY A 134 -28.48 10.61 -3.71
CA GLY A 134 -27.13 11.08 -3.41
C GLY A 134 -26.64 10.64 -2.01
N LEU A 135 -27.51 10.71 -1.00
CA LEU A 135 -27.22 10.23 0.35
C LEU A 135 -26.95 8.72 0.37
N LYS A 136 -27.82 7.93 -0.27
CA LYS A 136 -27.67 6.47 -0.37
C LYS A 136 -26.31 6.10 -0.98
N SER A 137 -25.92 6.75 -2.08
CA SER A 137 -24.60 6.54 -2.70
C SER A 137 -23.44 6.89 -1.75
N LYS A 138 -23.53 8.00 -1.02
CA LYS A 138 -22.52 8.39 -0.03
C LYS A 138 -22.39 7.37 1.10
N ILE A 139 -23.51 6.87 1.64
CA ILE A 139 -23.52 5.85 2.69
C ILE A 139 -22.86 4.56 2.19
N GLN A 140 -23.20 4.09 0.99
CA GLN A 140 -22.56 2.92 0.39
C GLN A 140 -21.04 3.09 0.26
N LYS A 141 -20.58 4.27 -0.17
CA LYS A 141 -19.13 4.58 -0.23
C LYS A 141 -18.47 4.52 1.16
N ILE A 142 -19.11 5.07 2.19
CA ILE A 142 -18.61 5.01 3.57
C ILE A 142 -18.52 3.55 4.05
N GLN A 143 -19.57 2.74 3.81
CA GLN A 143 -19.54 1.32 4.15
C GLN A 143 -18.41 0.57 3.43
N GLY A 144 -18.19 0.85 2.14
CA GLY A 144 -17.08 0.29 1.38
C GLY A 144 -15.72 0.64 1.98
N LEU A 145 -15.52 1.89 2.42
CA LEU A 145 -14.29 2.31 3.09
C LEU A 145 -14.12 1.63 4.46
N LYS A 146 -15.19 1.53 5.27
CA LYS A 146 -15.14 0.81 6.55
C LYS A 146 -14.77 -0.67 6.37
N ARG A 147 -15.30 -1.33 5.33
CA ARG A 147 -14.92 -2.71 4.98
C ARG A 147 -13.45 -2.82 4.59
N LYS A 148 -12.94 -1.87 3.79
CA LYS A 148 -11.51 -1.81 3.43
C LYS A 148 -10.63 -1.62 4.66
N LEU A 149 -11.01 -0.72 5.56
CA LEU A 149 -10.30 -0.48 6.82
C LEU A 149 -10.27 -1.73 7.69
N LYS A 150 -11.42 -2.39 7.89
CA LYS A 150 -11.51 -3.67 8.63
C LYS A 150 -10.58 -4.73 8.04
N LYS A 151 -10.61 -4.89 6.71
CA LYS A 151 -9.72 -5.85 6.01
C LYS A 151 -8.25 -5.50 6.20
N LEU A 152 -7.88 -4.23 6.09
CA LEU A 152 -6.49 -3.80 6.26
C LEU A 152 -6.00 -4.05 7.69
N ASN A 153 -6.83 -3.75 8.69
CA ASN A 153 -6.51 -4.00 10.11
C ASN A 153 -6.30 -5.49 10.38
N SER A 154 -7.19 -6.36 9.89
CA SER A 154 -7.09 -7.81 10.06
C SER A 154 -6.00 -8.48 9.21
N THR A 155 -5.35 -7.75 8.29
CA THR A 155 -4.31 -8.33 7.44
C THR A 155 -2.99 -8.36 8.20
N GLU A 156 -2.56 -9.55 8.64
CA GLU A 156 -1.26 -9.73 9.32
C GLU A 156 -0.10 -9.74 8.33
N ARG A 157 -0.25 -10.44 7.20
CA ARG A 157 0.78 -10.58 6.17
C ARG A 157 0.73 -9.43 5.16
N LEU A 158 1.82 -8.69 5.02
CA LEU A 158 1.94 -7.63 4.02
C LEU A 158 2.59 -8.21 2.77
N HIS A 159 1.78 -8.36 1.72
CA HIS A 159 2.25 -8.91 0.46
C HIS A 159 3.32 -8.00 -0.15
N ILE A 160 4.43 -8.61 -0.56
CA ILE A 160 5.57 -7.91 -1.16
C ILE A 160 5.61 -8.25 -2.64
N CYS A 161 5.55 -7.22 -3.47
CA CYS A 161 5.69 -7.35 -4.91
C CYS A 161 7.00 -6.66 -5.28
N PHE A 162 8.02 -7.44 -5.58
CA PHE A 162 9.25 -6.88 -6.15
C PHE A 162 9.09 -6.88 -7.67
N GLY A 163 9.11 -5.69 -8.26
CA GLY A 163 8.91 -5.45 -9.69
C GLY A 163 7.63 -4.67 -10.02
N SER A 164 7.53 -4.25 -11.28
CA SER A 164 6.42 -3.43 -11.78
C SER A 164 5.07 -4.16 -11.67
N ARG A 165 3.96 -3.41 -11.74
CA ARG A 165 2.59 -3.94 -11.73
C ARG A 165 2.35 -5.06 -12.78
N LYS A 166 3.11 -5.03 -13.88
CA LYS A 166 3.10 -6.07 -14.94
C LYS A 166 3.64 -7.40 -14.43
N LEU A 167 4.74 -7.39 -13.68
CA LEU A 167 5.37 -8.60 -13.09
C LEU A 167 4.49 -9.21 -11.99
N PHE A 168 3.90 -8.38 -11.12
CA PHE A 168 2.95 -8.85 -10.10
C PHE A 168 1.77 -9.60 -10.71
N ASN A 169 1.15 -9.03 -11.74
CA ASN A 169 0.03 -9.67 -12.43
C ASN A 169 0.45 -10.98 -13.11
N ALA A 170 1.66 -11.06 -13.69
CA ALA A 170 2.16 -12.27 -14.32
C ALA A 170 2.40 -13.41 -13.30
N GLN A 171 2.94 -13.10 -12.13
CA GLN A 171 3.15 -14.06 -11.03
C GLN A 171 1.83 -14.62 -10.48
N HIS A 172 0.80 -13.78 -10.35
CA HIS A 172 -0.51 -14.19 -9.83
C HIS A 172 -1.46 -14.77 -10.89
N LYS A 173 -1.36 -14.38 -12.18
CA LYS A 173 -2.12 -15.03 -13.28
C LYS A 173 -1.66 -16.47 -13.52
N LYS A 174 -0.36 -16.76 -13.45
CA LYS A 174 0.16 -18.12 -13.65
C LYS A 174 -0.33 -19.10 -12.57
N ARG A 175 -0.56 -18.65 -11.34
CA ARG A 175 -1.12 -19.48 -10.25
C ARG A 175 -2.58 -19.88 -10.44
N ARG A 176 -3.39 -19.12 -11.18
CA ARG A 176 -4.81 -19.46 -11.46
C ARG A 176 -5.01 -20.48 -12.59
N LYS A 177 -3.96 -20.83 -13.34
CA LYS A 177 -4.01 -21.81 -14.44
C LYS A 177 -3.51 -23.21 -14.06
N ARG A 178 -3.24 -23.45 -12.77
CA ARG A 178 -2.75 -24.76 -12.25
C ARG A 178 -3.74 -25.38 -11.26
N ILE A 179 -5.04 -25.20 -11.48
CA ILE A 179 -6.11 -25.96 -10.86
C ILE A 179 -7.02 -26.42 -11.99
#